data_AF-A0A7S2PFA6-F1
#
_entry.id   AF-A0A7S2PFA6-F1
#
_cell.length_a   1.000
_cell.length_b   1.000
_cell.length_c   1.000
_cell.angle_alpha   90.00
_cell.angle_beta   90.00
_cell.angle_gamma   90.00
#
_symmetry.space_group_name_H-M   'P 1'
#
loop_
_entity.id
_entity.type
_entity.pdbx_description
1 polymer ?
#
loop_
_entity_poly.entity_id
_entity_poly.type
_entity_poly.pdbx_seq_one_letter_code
_entity_poly.pdbx_strand_id
1 'polypeptide(L)'
;EDQQAAIFSELSITFPDLCRNSHGAAVVHVALSHGETSQSLALCRSILGVPGLLAQMGCCRHGVPAVIEVFGVLEGEHRDLQQARCEIIGHAAVLRDCRHGRQVLAALELAALVAGAESKAAPRGSIRAAKAANGGA
;
A
#
# COMPACT_ATOMS: atom_id res chain seq x y z
N GLU A 1 3.54 4.57 30.46
CA GLU A 1 2.40 5.03 29.64
C GLU A 1 2.72 6.35 28.92
N ASP A 2 3.26 7.37 29.61
CA ASP A 2 3.61 8.66 28.98
C ASP A 2 4.63 8.58 27.82
N GLN A 3 5.62 7.69 27.90
CA GLN A 3 6.63 7.53 26.85
C GLN A 3 6.06 6.96 25.55
N GLN A 4 5.05 6.09 25.64
CA GLN A 4 4.40 5.50 24.47
C GLN A 4 3.52 6.53 23.77
N ALA A 5 2.76 7.32 24.54
CA ALA A 5 1.98 8.43 24.00
C ALA A 5 2.86 9.51 23.33
N ALA A 6 4.03 9.81 23.92
CA ALA A 6 5.00 10.74 23.33
C ALA A 6 5.55 10.22 21.99
N ILE A 7 5.90 8.93 21.90
CA ILE A 7 6.36 8.31 20.65
C ILE A 7 5.27 8.41 19.57
N PHE A 8 4.01 8.10 19.90
CA PHE A 8 2.90 8.24 18.94
C PHE A 8 2.69 9.69 18.49
N SER A 9 2.79 10.64 19.41
CA SER A 9 2.68 12.07 19.09
C SER A 9 3.82 12.52 18.17
N GLU A 10 5.05 12.11 18.42
CA GLU A 10 6.22 12.54 17.67
C GLU A 10 6.30 11.87 16.29
N LEU A 11 5.87 10.61 16.19
CA LEU A 11 5.68 9.92 14.93
C LEU A 11 4.74 10.70 14.00
N SER A 12 3.67 11.31 14.51
CA SER A 12 2.69 12.03 13.70
C SER A 12 3.25 13.27 12.97
N ILE A 13 4.37 13.85 13.43
CA ILE A 13 4.91 15.12 12.93
C ILE A 13 5.88 14.93 11.75
N THR A 14 6.63 13.82 11.71
CA THR A 14 7.62 13.50 10.64
C THR A 14 7.24 12.27 9.81
N PHE A 15 5.95 11.94 9.84
CA PHE A 15 5.40 10.64 9.47
C PHE A 15 5.65 10.18 8.01
N PRO A 16 5.53 11.03 6.97
CA PRO A 16 5.65 10.57 5.59
C PRO A 16 7.07 10.11 5.21
N ASP A 17 8.09 10.82 5.68
CA ASP A 17 9.48 10.52 5.34
C ASP A 17 10.02 9.31 6.11
N LEU A 18 9.49 9.06 7.31
CA LEU A 18 9.79 7.87 8.09
C LEU A 18 9.25 6.62 7.37
N CYS A 19 7.97 6.65 6.99
CA CYS A 19 7.27 5.51 6.39
C CYS A 19 7.78 5.13 4.99
N ARG A 20 8.47 6.05 4.30
CA ARG A 20 9.09 5.82 2.99
C ARG A 20 10.36 4.98 3.02
N ASN A 21 10.99 4.83 4.19
CA ASN A 21 12.17 4.00 4.35
C ASN A 21 11.85 2.75 5.18
N SER A 22 12.62 1.67 4.96
CA SER A 22 12.36 0.39 5.62
C SER A 22 12.41 0.45 7.15
N HIS A 23 13.13 1.41 7.74
CA HIS A 23 13.25 1.53 9.19
C HIS A 23 12.00 2.17 9.80
N GLY A 24 11.47 3.24 9.22
CA GLY A 24 10.24 3.84 9.71
C GLY A 24 9.03 2.94 9.51
N ALA A 25 8.99 2.16 8.41
CA ALA A 25 7.97 1.12 8.25
C ALA A 25 8.03 0.04 9.37
N ALA A 26 9.23 -0.32 9.83
CA ALA A 26 9.39 -1.23 10.97
C ALA A 26 8.93 -0.58 12.29
N VAL A 27 9.21 0.71 12.50
CA VAL A 27 8.72 1.45 13.69
C VAL A 27 7.20 1.50 13.69
N VAL A 28 6.56 1.77 12.55
CA VAL A 28 5.10 1.77 12.44
C VAL A 28 4.52 0.39 12.72
N HIS A 29 5.13 -0.68 12.20
CA HIS A 29 4.69 -2.03 12.52
C HIS A 29 4.73 -2.30 14.03
N VAL A 30 5.85 -2.01 14.69
CA VAL A 30 5.99 -2.19 16.14
C VAL A 30 4.98 -1.33 16.91
N ALA A 31 4.78 -0.08 16.50
CA ALA A 31 3.80 0.81 17.11
C ALA A 31 2.38 0.26 16.99
N LEU A 32 1.99 -0.27 15.82
CA LEU A 32 0.66 -0.86 15.64
C LEU A 32 0.47 -2.15 16.44
N SER A 33 1.50 -3.00 16.51
CA SER A 33 1.43 -4.29 17.22
C SER A 33 1.44 -4.18 18.74
N HIS A 34 1.93 -3.07 19.31
CA HIS A 34 2.01 -2.85 20.76
C HIS A 34 1.21 -1.64 21.26
N GLY A 35 0.65 -0.85 20.35
CA GLY A 35 -0.17 0.32 20.65
C GLY A 35 -1.52 -0.06 21.25
N GLU A 36 -2.04 0.80 22.12
CA GLU A 36 -3.44 0.72 22.51
C GLU A 36 -4.35 0.92 21.28
N THR A 37 -5.52 0.30 21.26
CA THR A 37 -6.44 0.34 20.11
C THR A 37 -6.72 1.76 19.62
N SER A 38 -6.92 2.71 20.53
CA SER A 38 -7.17 4.13 20.20
C SER A 38 -5.97 4.80 19.52
N GLN A 39 -4.75 4.50 19.98
CA GLN A 39 -3.49 5.04 19.44
C GLN A 39 -3.19 4.42 18.07
N SER A 40 -3.33 3.10 17.93
CA SER A 40 -3.15 2.39 16.66
C SER A 40 -4.15 2.86 15.61
N LEU A 41 -5.40 3.13 15.98
CA LEU A 41 -6.40 3.72 15.09
C LEU A 41 -6.05 5.14 14.66
N ALA A 42 -5.61 6.00 15.59
CA ALA A 42 -5.17 7.35 15.27
C ALA A 42 -3.96 7.34 14.30
N LEU A 43 -3.04 6.39 14.49
CA LEU A 43 -1.90 6.18 13.60
C LEU A 43 -2.35 5.72 12.21
N CYS A 44 -3.25 4.73 12.12
CA CYS A 44 -3.81 4.28 10.85
C CYS A 44 -4.50 5.42 10.09
N ARG A 45 -5.29 6.26 10.77
CA ARG A 45 -5.92 7.44 10.17
C ARG A 45 -4.89 8.46 9.68
N SER A 46 -3.79 8.61 10.39
CA SER A 46 -2.68 9.47 9.97
C SER A 46 -1.99 8.91 8.71
N ILE A 47 -1.82 7.58 8.60
CA ILE A 47 -1.33 6.92 7.38
C ILE A 47 -2.27 7.19 6.21
N LEU A 48 -3.57 6.94 6.39
CA LEU A 48 -4.60 7.14 5.36
C LEU A 48 -4.80 8.62 4.98
N GLY A 49 -4.37 9.55 5.83
CA GLY A 49 -4.36 10.98 5.54
C GLY A 49 -3.27 11.40 4.55
N VAL A 50 -2.31 10.53 4.24
CA VAL A 50 -1.19 10.81 3.33
C VAL A 50 -1.33 9.94 2.07
N PRO A 51 -1.82 10.49 0.94
CA PRO A 51 -2.08 9.71 -0.25
C PRO A 51 -0.86 8.96 -0.78
N GLY A 52 -1.02 7.65 -0.99
CA GLY A 52 0.00 6.77 -1.56
C GLY A 52 1.03 6.28 -0.54
N LEU A 53 0.96 6.74 0.71
CA LEU A 53 1.90 6.31 1.76
C LEU A 53 1.75 4.82 2.04
N LEU A 54 0.52 4.32 2.08
CA LEU A 54 0.23 2.92 2.35
C LEU A 54 0.83 2.01 1.26
N ALA A 55 0.77 2.44 0.00
CA ALA A 55 1.39 1.73 -1.12
C ALA A 55 2.92 1.81 -1.09
N GLN A 56 3.49 2.98 -0.74
CA GLN A 56 4.94 3.16 -0.56
C GLN A 56 5.51 2.27 0.55
N MET A 57 4.81 2.19 1.68
CA MET A 57 5.13 1.27 2.77
C MET A 57 5.10 -0.18 2.26
N GLY A 58 4.03 -0.57 1.56
CA GLY A 58 3.90 -1.91 0.98
C GLY A 58 5.00 -2.30 -0.01
N CYS A 59 5.71 -1.33 -0.59
CA CYS A 59 6.86 -1.57 -1.47
C CYS A 59 8.19 -1.85 -0.73
N CYS A 60 8.21 -1.72 0.60
CA CYS A 60 9.41 -1.91 1.42
C CYS A 60 9.40 -3.26 2.17
N ARG A 61 10.58 -3.84 2.41
CA ARG A 61 10.74 -5.16 3.08
C ARG A 61 9.99 -5.27 4.42
N HIS A 62 10.05 -4.21 5.22
CA HIS A 62 9.47 -4.13 6.56
C HIS A 62 8.08 -3.49 6.54
N GLY A 63 7.64 -2.97 5.39
CA GLY A 63 6.33 -2.37 5.27
C GLY A 63 5.24 -3.37 4.88
N VAL A 64 5.58 -4.56 4.37
CA VAL A 64 4.59 -5.65 4.18
C VAL A 64 3.86 -5.98 5.49
N PRO A 65 4.55 -6.34 6.60
CA PRO A 65 3.85 -6.62 7.86
C PRO A 65 3.16 -5.36 8.42
N ALA A 66 3.74 -4.17 8.24
CA ALA A 66 3.10 -2.92 8.68
C ALA A 66 1.75 -2.68 7.98
N VAL A 67 1.69 -2.86 6.65
CA VAL A 67 0.44 -2.69 5.88
C VAL A 67 -0.59 -3.74 6.25
N ILE A 68 -0.19 -4.99 6.48
CA ILE A 68 -1.10 -6.04 6.94
C ILE A 68 -1.69 -5.66 8.31
N GLU A 69 -0.85 -5.18 9.22
CA GLU A 69 -1.28 -4.74 10.56
C GLU A 69 -2.25 -3.56 10.48
N VAL A 70 -2.02 -2.58 9.58
CA VAL A 70 -2.97 -1.50 9.33
C VAL A 70 -4.34 -2.05 8.96
N PHE A 71 -4.41 -3.03 8.06
CA PHE A 71 -5.69 -3.63 7.68
C PHE A 71 -6.35 -4.37 8.85
N GLY A 72 -5.58 -5.09 9.66
CA GLY A 72 -6.06 -5.76 10.87
C GLY A 72 -6.65 -4.80 11.90
N VAL A 73 -5.95 -3.72 12.20
CA VAL A 73 -6.43 -2.66 13.12
C VAL A 73 -7.71 -2.01 12.59
N LEU A 74 -7.85 -1.87 11.28
CA LEU A 74 -9.00 -1.26 10.64
C LEU A 74 -10.21 -2.20 10.44
N GLU A 75 -10.11 -3.50 10.73
CA GLU A 75 -11.22 -4.45 10.51
C GLU A 75 -12.52 -4.03 11.22
N GLY A 76 -12.42 -3.39 12.39
CA GLY A 76 -13.55 -2.84 13.13
C GLY A 76 -14.08 -1.50 12.61
N GLU A 77 -13.33 -0.80 11.75
CA GLU A 77 -13.61 0.57 11.29
C GLU A 77 -13.94 0.59 9.79
N HIS A 78 -15.17 0.19 9.44
CA HIS A 78 -15.56 -0.07 8.04
C HIS A 78 -15.21 1.06 7.06
N ARG A 79 -15.40 2.33 7.47
CA ARG A 79 -15.08 3.49 6.63
C ARG A 79 -13.59 3.59 6.32
N ASP A 80 -12.76 3.46 7.34
CA ASP A 80 -11.31 3.60 7.23
C ASP A 80 -10.71 2.39 6.49
N LEU A 81 -11.24 1.18 6.73
CA LEU A 81 -10.89 -0.02 5.98
C LEU A 81 -11.20 0.12 4.49
N GLN A 82 -12.38 0.67 4.15
CA GLN A 82 -12.75 0.88 2.76
C GLN A 82 -11.84 1.93 2.09
N GLN A 83 -11.46 2.98 2.82
CA GLN A 83 -10.48 3.96 2.34
C GLN A 83 -9.12 3.31 2.07
N ALA A 84 -8.61 2.48 2.99
CA ALA A 84 -7.36 1.75 2.82
C ALA A 84 -7.38 0.84 1.58
N ARG A 85 -8.49 0.12 1.36
CA ARG A 85 -8.70 -0.72 0.16
C ARG A 85 -8.66 0.12 -1.12
N CYS A 86 -9.40 1.23 -1.16
CA CYS A 86 -9.40 2.12 -2.31
C CYS A 86 -8.00 2.66 -2.60
N GLU A 87 -7.22 3.01 -1.58
CA GLU A 87 -5.86 3.51 -1.75
C GLU A 87 -4.92 2.43 -2.33
N ILE A 88 -4.95 1.20 -1.81
CA ILE A 88 -4.15 0.08 -2.35
C ILE A 88 -4.53 -0.23 -3.80
N ILE A 89 -5.83 -0.29 -4.10
CA ILE A 89 -6.32 -0.55 -5.46
C ILE A 89 -5.89 0.58 -6.41
N GLY A 90 -6.00 1.85 -5.98
CA GLY A 90 -5.58 3.01 -6.75
C GLY A 90 -4.10 3.01 -7.10
N HIS A 91 -3.25 2.36 -6.29
CA HIS A 91 -1.80 2.26 -6.50
C HIS A 91 -1.34 0.84 -6.90
N ALA A 92 -2.27 -0.02 -7.34
CA ALA A 92 -1.97 -1.43 -7.54
C ALA A 92 -0.95 -1.71 -8.65
N ALA A 93 -0.79 -0.81 -9.63
CA ALA A 93 0.27 -0.92 -10.65
C ALA A 93 1.66 -0.84 -10.01
N VAL A 94 1.89 0.17 -9.16
CA VAL A 94 3.15 0.35 -8.42
C VAL A 94 3.45 -0.87 -7.54
N LEU A 95 2.43 -1.37 -6.84
CA LEU A 95 2.58 -2.54 -5.97
C LEU A 95 2.91 -3.82 -6.76
N ARG A 96 2.34 -4.00 -7.96
CA ARG A 96 2.64 -5.15 -8.82
C ARG A 96 4.07 -5.16 -9.34
N ASP A 97 4.62 -3.99 -9.66
CA ASP A 97 6.00 -3.85 -10.14
C ASP A 97 7.02 -4.11 -9.02
N CYS A 98 6.62 -3.99 -7.75
CA CYS A 98 7.45 -4.26 -6.60
C CYS A 98 7.32 -5.70 -6.08
N ARG A 99 8.45 -6.34 -5.71
CA ARG A 99 8.44 -7.67 -5.06
C ARG A 99 7.60 -7.68 -3.79
N HIS A 100 7.78 -6.70 -2.90
CA HIS A 100 7.05 -6.60 -1.64
C HIS A 100 5.59 -6.19 -1.86
N GLY A 101 5.33 -5.32 -2.83
CA GLY A 101 3.97 -4.92 -3.16
C GLY A 101 3.11 -6.08 -3.66
N ARG A 102 3.69 -7.02 -4.42
CA ARG A 102 3.00 -8.28 -4.78
C ARG A 102 2.65 -9.13 -3.57
N GLN A 103 3.50 -9.14 -2.53
CA GLN A 103 3.20 -9.86 -1.28
C GLN A 103 2.03 -9.21 -0.55
N VAL A 104 1.97 -7.87 -0.49
CA VAL A 104 0.83 -7.14 0.09
C VAL A 104 -0.47 -7.46 -0.66
N LEU A 105 -0.47 -7.37 -1.99
CA LEU A 105 -1.65 -7.66 -2.80
C LEU A 105 -2.15 -9.10 -2.63
N ALA A 106 -1.22 -10.06 -2.45
CA ALA A 106 -1.56 -11.45 -2.18
C ALA A 106 -2.12 -11.63 -0.76
N ALA A 107 -1.47 -11.03 0.25
CA ALA A 107 -1.87 -11.17 1.66
C ALA A 107 -3.24 -10.56 1.96
N LEU A 108 -3.61 -9.49 1.26
CA LEU A 108 -4.91 -8.84 1.41
C LEU A 108 -5.99 -9.44 0.50
N GLU A 109 -5.67 -10.50 -0.25
CA GLU A 109 -6.55 -11.12 -1.27
C GLU A 109 -7.04 -10.13 -2.36
N LEU A 110 -6.34 -9.00 -2.53
CA LEU A 110 -6.70 -7.94 -3.47
C LEU A 110 -6.18 -8.20 -4.89
N ALA A 111 -5.31 -9.21 -5.08
CA ALA A 111 -4.73 -9.54 -6.38
C ALA A 111 -5.80 -9.80 -7.48
N ALA A 112 -6.90 -10.47 -7.14
CA ALA A 112 -7.98 -10.77 -8.09
C ALA A 112 -8.81 -9.52 -8.46
N LEU A 113 -9.06 -8.64 -7.50
CA LEU A 113 -9.81 -7.39 -7.71
C LEU A 113 -9.02 -6.40 -8.59
N VAL A 114 -7.70 -6.38 -8.43
CA VAL A 114 -6.80 -5.55 -9.25
C VAL A 114 -6.73 -6.06 -10.69
N ALA A 115 -6.67 -7.37 -10.92
CA ALA A 115 -6.65 -7.94 -12.27
C ALA A 115 -7.95 -7.66 -13.05
N GLY A 116 -9.09 -7.58 -12.36
CA GLY A 116 -10.39 -7.24 -12.96
C GLY A 116 -10.52 -5.76 -13.35
N ALA A 117 -9.86 -4.85 -12.63
CA ALA A 117 -9.94 -3.40 -12.89
C ALA A 117 -9.26 -2.99 -14.21
N GLU A 118 -8.17 -3.66 -14.61
CA GLU A 118 -7.46 -3.36 -15.86
C GLU A 118 -8.20 -3.89 -17.10
N SER A 119 -8.95 -4.98 -16.95
CA SER A 119 -9.73 -5.58 -18.06
C SER A 119 -10.84 -4.66 -18.57
N LYS A 120 -11.26 -3.66 -17.77
CA LYS A 120 -12.28 -2.67 -18.15
C LYS A 120 -11.72 -1.42 -18.84
N ALA A 121 -10.39 -1.24 -18.89
CA ALA A 121 -9.75 0.03 -19.26
C ALA A 121 -8.89 -0.01 -20.54
N ALA A 122 -9.04 -1.01 -21.41
CA ALA A 122 -8.27 -1.08 -22.67
C ALA A 122 -9.17 -1.16 -23.92
N PRO A 123 -9.27 -0.11 -24.76
CA PRO A 123 -9.48 -0.33 -26.18
C PRO A 123 -8.17 -0.89 -26.75
N ARG A 124 -8.26 -2.12 -27.25
CA ARG A 124 -7.18 -2.82 -27.95
C ARG A 124 -6.73 -2.00 -29.15
N GLY A 125 -5.58 -1.34 -29.04
CA GLY A 125 -4.83 -0.84 -30.18
C GLY A 125 -4.34 -2.02 -31.01
N SER A 126 -4.97 -2.22 -32.17
CA SER A 126 -4.69 -3.28 -33.12
C SER A 126 -3.24 -3.23 -33.61
N ILE A 127 -2.51 -4.32 -33.38
CA ILE A 127 -1.31 -4.65 -34.14
C ILE A 127 -1.73 -4.93 -35.59
N ARG A 128 -1.20 -4.14 -36.53
CA ARG A 128 -0.95 -4.62 -37.89
C ARG A 128 0.50 -4.32 -38.25
N ALA A 129 1.35 -5.31 -37.94
CA ALA A 129 2.64 -5.47 -38.59
C ALA A 129 2.39 -5.87 -40.05
N ALA A 130 2.83 -5.04 -41.00
CA ALA A 130 3.01 -5.45 -42.39
C ALA A 130 4.49 -5.74 -42.60
N LYS A 131 4.78 -7.03 -42.77
CA LYS A 131 6.06 -7.61 -43.22
C LYS A 131 5.96 -7.89 -44.72
N ALA A 132 7.12 -7.95 -45.38
CA ALA A 132 7.41 -8.37 -46.76
C ALA A 132 7.39 -7.21 -47.77
N ALA A 133 8.34 -7.07 -48.70
CA ALA A 133 9.56 -7.78 -49.05
C ALA A 133 10.29 -6.86 -50.04
N ASN A 134 11.62 -6.78 -50.03
CA ASN A 134 12.35 -6.22 -51.16
C ASN A 134 13.53 -7.11 -51.51
N GLY A 135 13.37 -7.84 -52.60
CA GLY A 135 14.40 -8.60 -53.27
C GLY A 135 14.41 -8.20 -54.75
N GLY A 136 15.62 -7.94 -55.27
CA GLY A 136 15.98 -8.11 -56.67
C GLY A 136 15.58 -7.01 -57.65
N ALA A 137 16.54 -6.16 -58.01
CA ALA A 137 17.11 -6.14 -59.36
C ALA A 137 18.52 -5.54 -59.28
#